data_AF-A0A1Z4I5A9-F1
#
_entry.id   AF-A0A1Z4I5A9-F1
#
_cell.length_a   1.000
_cell.length_b   1.000
_cell.length_c   1.000
_cell.angle_alpha   90.00
_cell.angle_beta   90.00
_cell.angle_gamma   90.00
#
_symmetry.space_group_name_H-M   'P 1'
#
loop_
_entity.id
_entity.type
_entity.pdbx_description
1 polymer ?
#
loop_
_entity_poly.entity_id
_entity_poly.type
_entity_poly.pdbx_seq_one_letter_code
_entity_poly.pdbx_strand_id
1 'polypeptide(L)' 'MPNPKGKPENFNNPPSQDLTETVTFRTTKEMKDAIKAQENPGQFCRDAIQEKLDKSKQ' A
#
# COMPACT_ATOMS: atom_id res chain seq x y z
N MET A 1 -44.36 -8.63 -14.41
CA MET A 1 -43.07 -9.35 -14.32
C MET A 1 -42.38 -8.88 -13.04
N PRO A 2 -41.98 -9.77 -12.11
CA PRO A 2 -41.37 -9.36 -10.87
C PRO A 2 -39.93 -8.86 -11.12
N ASN A 3 -39.65 -7.60 -10.79
CA ASN A 3 -38.31 -7.05 -10.86
C ASN A 3 -37.36 -7.84 -9.94
N PRO A 4 -36.23 -8.37 -10.45
CA PRO A 4 -35.19 -8.91 -9.58
C PRO A 4 -34.54 -7.73 -8.86
N LYS A 5 -34.98 -7.50 -7.61
CA LYS A 5 -34.32 -6.60 -6.68
C LYS A 5 -32.96 -7.23 -6.37
N GLY A 6 -31.96 -6.89 -7.18
CA GLY A 6 -30.59 -7.34 -7.01
C GLY A 6 -30.14 -7.03 -5.59
N LYS A 7 -29.77 -8.07 -4.84
CA LYS A 7 -29.29 -7.93 -3.48
C LYS A 7 -27.96 -7.16 -3.51
N PRO A 8 -27.82 -6.03 -2.80
CA PRO A 8 -26.56 -5.29 -2.71
C PRO A 8 -25.55 -5.94 -1.74
N GLU A 9 -25.74 -7.22 -1.39
CA GLU A 9 -25.04 -7.86 -0.27
C GLU A 9 -23.62 -8.38 -0.60
N ASN A 10 -23.11 -8.16 -1.83
CA ASN A 10 -21.82 -8.73 -2.26
C ASN A 10 -20.75 -7.73 -2.69
N PHE A 11 -20.93 -6.42 -2.44
CA PHE A 11 -19.82 -5.47 -2.52
C PHE A 11 -19.02 -5.44 -1.20
N ASN A 12 -18.63 -6.63 -0.71
CA ASN A 12 -17.58 -6.76 0.27
C ASN A 12 -16.23 -6.60 -0.46
N ASN A 13 -15.99 -5.40 -1.03
CA ASN A 13 -14.64 -5.04 -1.39
C ASN A 13 -13.88 -5.05 -0.06
N PRO A 14 -12.84 -5.90 0.12
CA PRO A 14 -12.02 -5.79 1.32
C PRO A 14 -11.60 -4.33 1.42
N PRO A 15 -11.57 -3.74 2.63
CA PRO A 15 -11.14 -2.35 2.77
C PRO A 15 -9.80 -2.28 2.05
N SER A 16 -9.80 -1.58 0.91
CA SER A 16 -8.55 -1.14 0.32
C SER A 16 -7.85 -0.47 1.49
N GLN A 17 -6.66 -0.94 1.86
CA GLN A 17 -5.84 -0.19 2.78
C GLN A 17 -5.45 1.07 2.01
N ASP A 18 -6.40 2.00 1.94
CA ASP A 18 -6.23 3.30 1.33
C ASP A 18 -4.98 3.84 1.99
N LEU A 19 -4.01 4.19 1.16
CA LEU A 19 -2.74 4.74 1.57
C LEU A 19 -3.01 6.18 2.04
N THR A 20 -3.73 6.31 3.14
CA THR A 20 -4.25 7.56 3.71
C THR A 20 -3.18 8.32 4.48
N GLU A 21 -2.13 7.62 4.90
CA GLU A 21 -1.06 8.16 5.74
C GLU A 21 0.26 8.28 4.96
N THR A 22 0.92 9.43 5.11
CA THR A 22 2.22 9.71 4.50
C THR A 22 3.30 9.75 5.58
N VAL A 23 4.25 8.82 5.53
CA VAL A 23 5.41 8.80 6.43
C VAL A 23 6.57 9.55 5.77
N THR A 24 7.02 10.64 6.39
CA THR A 24 8.16 11.44 5.91
C THR A 24 9.36 11.27 6.84
N PHE A 25 10.46 10.72 6.33
CA PHE A 25 11.70 10.53 7.09
C PHE A 25 12.91 11.01 6.27
N ARG A 26 14.01 11.31 6.96
CA ARG A 26 15.26 11.71 6.30
C ARG A 26 16.01 10.45 5.86
N THR A 27 16.43 10.42 4.59
CA THR A 27 17.24 9.34 4.00
C THR A 27 18.61 9.89 3.60
N THR A 28 19.60 9.01 3.40
CA THR A 28 20.85 9.40 2.74
C THR A 28 20.61 9.72 1.26
N LYS A 29 21.51 10.48 0.63
CA LYS A 29 21.42 10.82 -0.80
C LYS A 29 21.43 9.57 -1.68
N GLU A 30 22.28 8.60 -1.37
CA GLU A 30 22.38 7.34 -2.11
C GLU A 30 21.08 6.56 -2.07
N MET A 31 20.42 6.46 -0.91
CA MET A 31 19.10 5.83 -0.81
C MET A 31 18.05 6.55 -1.65
N LYS A 32 18.03 7.89 -1.60
CA LYS A 32 17.08 8.67 -2.40
C LYS A 32 17.28 8.45 -3.90
N ASP A 33 18.53 8.33 -4.35
CA ASP A 33 18.87 8.08 -5.74
C ASP A 33 18.47 6.66 -6.16
N ALA A 34 18.82 5.66 -5.35
CA ALA A 34 18.45 4.26 -5.57
C ALA A 34 16.92 4.05 -5.61
N ILE A 35 16.17 4.73 -4.73
CA ILE A 35 14.70 4.73 -4.72
C ILE A 35 14.16 5.37 -5.99
N LYS A 36 14.69 6.52 -6.40
CA LYS A 36 14.28 7.23 -7.62
C LYS A 36 14.59 6.46 -8.90
N ALA A 37 15.64 5.64 -8.89
CA ALA A 37 16.00 4.78 -10.00
C ALA A 37 15.06 3.58 -10.16
N GLN A 38 14.24 3.26 -9.15
CA GLN A 38 13.20 2.22 -9.28
C GLN A 38 12.03 2.71 -10.12
N GLU A 39 11.37 1.78 -10.82
CA GLU A 39 10.18 2.09 -11.61
C GLU A 39 9.02 2.61 -10.74
N ASN A 40 8.93 2.15 -9.48
CA ASN A 40 7.89 2.54 -8.53
C ASN A 40 8.50 2.89 -7.16
N PRO A 41 9.08 4.10 -6.99
CA PRO A 41 9.73 4.51 -5.74
C PRO A 41 8.80 4.40 -4.52
N GLY A 42 7.53 4.76 -4.69
CA GLY A 42 6.54 4.73 -3.61
C GLY A 42 6.20 3.31 -3.16
N GLN A 43 6.11 2.35 -4.09
CA GLN A 43 5.83 0.96 -3.74
C GLN A 43 7.08 0.28 -3.17
N PHE A 44 8.25 0.53 -3.75
CA PHE A 44 9.52 0.02 -3.24
C PHE A 44 9.75 0.42 -1.77
N CYS A 45 9.52 1.69 -1.43
CA CYS A 45 9.60 2.13 -0.03
C CYS A 45 8.59 1.40 0.87
N ARG A 46 7.37 1.16 0.39
CA ARG A 46 6.33 0.45 1.15
C ARG A 46 6.72 -1.00 1.40
N ASP A 47 7.14 -1.73 0.37
CA ASP A 47 7.58 -3.13 0.48
C ASP A 47 8.77 -3.27 1.42
N ALA A 48 9.78 -2.41 1.29
CA ALA A 48 10.96 -2.43 2.16
C ALA A 48 10.61 -2.17 3.64
N ILE A 49 9.70 -1.22 3.90
CA ILE A 49 9.22 -0.93 5.25
C ILE A 49 8.36 -2.09 5.77
N GLN A 50 7.45 -2.62 4.96
CA GLN A 50 6.57 -3.72 5.32
C GLN A 50 7.36 -4.98 5.69
N GLU A 51 8.38 -5.33 4.89
CA GLU A 51 9.26 -6.46 5.17
C GLU A 51 10.03 -6.27 6.48
N LYS A 52 10.50 -5.05 6.76
CA LYS A 52 11.19 -4.77 8.03
C LYS A 52 10.26 -4.78 9.23
N LEU A 53 9.05 -4.27 9.11
CA LEU A 53 8.05 -4.35 10.17
C LEU A 53 7.64 -5.79 10.45
N ASP A 54 7.47 -6.60 9.41
CA ASP A 54 7.15 -8.02 9.53
C ASP A 54 8.29 -8.79 10.24
N LYS A 55 9.54 -8.60 9.79
CA LYS A 55 10.74 -9.16 10.44
C LYS A 55 10.93 -8.71 11.89
N SER A 56 10.45 -7.52 12.25
CA SER A 56 10.55 -7.02 13.62
C SER A 56 9.43 -7.53 14.54
N LYS A 57 8.36 -8.11 13.98
CA LYS A 57 7.26 -8.73 14.74
C LYS A 57 7.49 -10.22 15.04
N GLN A 58 8.42 -10.86 14.33
CA GLN A 58 8.92 -12.20 14.65
C GLN A 58 9.90 -12.16 15.83
#